data_AF-A0A1F2UVQ0-F1
#
_entry.id   AF-A0A1F2UVQ0-F1
#
_cell.length_a   1.000
_cell.length_b   1.000
_cell.length_c   1.000
_cell.angle_alpha   90.00
_cell.angle_beta   90.00
_cell.angle_gamma   90.00
#
_symmetry.space_group_name_H-M   'P 1'
#
loop_
_entity.id
_entity.type
_entity.pdbx_description
1 polymer ?
#
loop_
_entity_poly.entity_id
_entity_poly.type
_entity_poly.pdbx_seq_one_letter_code
_entity_poly.pdbx_strand_id
1 'polypeptide(L)' 'MQRYNVDQAMVEETLSNPDSEIPGYGGRQIAQKKLDGYVLRVVYEKQNHTKIVITVYKARRERYEV' A
#
# COMPACT_ATOMS: atom_id res chain seq x y z
N MET A 1 -3.08 0.39 -14.24
CA MET A 1 -1.98 -0.44 -13.70
C MET A 1 -0.66 -0.28 -14.47
N GLN A 2 -0.65 -0.07 -15.81
CA GLN A 2 0.62 0.07 -16.57
C GLN A 2 1.42 1.37 -16.35
N ARG A 3 0.79 2.48 -15.97
CA ARG A 3 1.48 3.80 -15.87
C ARG A 3 2.53 3.91 -14.76
N TYR A 4 2.46 3.04 -13.74
CA TYR A 4 3.37 3.09 -12.57
C TYR A 4 4.10 1.77 -12.31
N ASN A 5 4.01 0.81 -13.24
CA ASN A 5 4.59 -0.53 -13.11
C ASN A 5 4.21 -1.19 -11.76
N VAL A 6 2.91 -1.13 -11.42
CA VAL A 6 2.31 -1.80 -10.27
C VAL A 6 1.26 -2.74 -10.84
N ASP A 7 1.47 -4.04 -10.65
CA ASP A 7 0.49 -5.07 -10.97
C ASP A 7 -0.35 -5.46 -9.75
N GLN A 8 -1.36 -6.28 -9.99
CA GLN A 8 -2.26 -6.75 -8.96
C GLN A 8 -1.55 -7.65 -7.94
N ALA A 9 -0.62 -8.50 -8.37
CA ALA A 9 0.11 -9.43 -7.50
C ALA A 9 0.92 -8.66 -6.44
N MET A 10 1.57 -7.56 -6.83
CA MET A 10 2.31 -6.69 -5.92
C MET A 10 1.39 -6.02 -4.89
N VAL A 11 0.16 -5.68 -5.27
CA VAL A 11 -0.85 -5.13 -4.36
C VAL A 11 -1.32 -6.19 -3.37
N GLU A 12 -1.63 -7.40 -3.86
CA GLU A 12 -2.05 -8.53 -3.03
C GLU A 12 -0.96 -8.95 -2.04
N GLU A 13 0.29 -9.01 -2.49
CA GLU A 13 1.44 -9.29 -1.64
C GLU A 13 1.61 -8.20 -0.57
N THR A 14 1.46 -6.93 -0.94
CA THR A 14 1.54 -5.81 0.02
C THR A 14 0.42 -5.89 1.07
N LEU A 15 -0.78 -6.32 0.69
CA LEU A 15 -1.91 -6.46 1.62
C LEU A 15 -1.78 -7.70 2.53
N SER A 16 -1.07 -8.73 2.09
CA SER A 16 -0.96 -10.01 2.79
C SER A 16 0.29 -10.08 3.67
N ASN A 17 1.39 -9.47 3.21
CA ASN A 17 2.67 -9.42 3.91
C ASN A 17 3.31 -8.03 3.73
N PRO A 18 2.75 -7.00 4.39
CA PRO A 18 3.33 -5.66 4.38
C PRO A 18 4.61 -5.59 5.21
N ASP A 19 5.54 -4.73 4.82
CA ASP A 19 6.68 -4.38 5.69
C ASP A 19 6.24 -3.51 6.87
N SER A 20 5.20 -2.70 6.67
CA SER A 20 4.55 -1.96 7.74
C SER A 20 3.09 -1.67 7.42
N GLU A 21 2.29 -1.56 8.47
CA GLU A 21 0.89 -1.15 8.37
C GLU A 21 0.66 0.02 9.32
N ILE A 22 0.07 1.10 8.81
CA ILE A 22 -0.19 2.30 9.60
C ILE A 22 -1.65 2.76 9.45
N PRO A 23 -2.23 3.40 10.48
CA PRO A 23 -3.53 4.02 10.37
C PRO A 23 -3.49 5.17 9.35
N GLY A 24 -4.50 5.20 8.48
CA GLY A 24 -4.79 6.32 7.60
C GLY A 24 -5.90 7.21 8.16
N TYR A 25 -6.22 8.27 7.42
CA TYR A 25 -7.33 9.17 7.78
C TYR A 25 -8.69 8.50 7.54
N GLY A 26 -9.66 8.76 8.44
CA GLY A 26 -11.04 8.32 8.28
C GLY A 26 -11.25 6.82 8.46
N GLY A 27 -10.48 6.15 9.33
CA GLY A 27 -10.62 4.71 9.59
C GLY A 27 -9.99 3.80 8.53
N ARG A 28 -9.29 4.37 7.53
CA ARG A 28 -8.55 3.64 6.52
C ARG A 28 -7.28 3.04 7.11
N GLN A 29 -6.82 1.95 6.51
CA GLN A 29 -5.52 1.37 6.78
C GLN A 29 -4.59 1.56 5.58
N ILE A 30 -3.30 1.64 5.84
CA ILE A 30 -2.28 1.80 4.80
C ILE A 30 -1.23 0.71 4.99
N ALA A 31 -1.29 -0.30 4.12
CA ALA A 31 -0.23 -1.30 4.00
C ALA A 31 0.91 -0.74 3.13
N GLN A 32 2.14 -0.98 3.54
CA GLN A 32 3.33 -0.49 2.87
C GLN A 32 4.29 -1.63 2.55
N LYS A 33 4.89 -1.55 1.36
CA LYS A 33 5.96 -2.45 0.92
C LYS A 33 7.12 -1.60 0.40
N LYS A 34 8.32 -1.86 0.89
CA LYS A 34 9.55 -1.23 0.40
C LYS A 34 9.88 -1.82 -0.96
N LEU A 35 10.19 -0.94 -1.89
CA LEU A 35 10.70 -1.25 -3.22
C LEU A 35 12.04 -0.52 -3.38
N ASP A 36 12.86 -0.89 -4.36
CA ASP A 36 14.15 -0.23 -4.58
C ASP A 36 13.98 1.28 -4.86
N GLY A 37 14.33 2.12 -3.88
CA GLY A 37 14.18 3.58 -3.92
C GLY A 37 12.74 4.10 -3.72
N TYR A 38 11.75 3.22 -3.57
CA TYR A 38 10.34 3.59 -3.44
C TYR A 38 9.64 2.84 -2.31
N VAL A 39 8.44 3.29 -1.97
CA VAL A 39 7.49 2.57 -1.12
C VAL A 39 6.19 2.45 -1.87
N LEU A 40 5.68 1.24 -2.03
CA LEU A 40 4.33 1.00 -2.48
C LEU A 40 3.39 1.18 -1.29
N ARG A 41 2.42 2.09 -1.42
CA ARG A 41 1.38 2.30 -0.40
C ARG A 41 0.04 1.85 -0.98
N VAL A 42 -0.60 0.93 -0.26
CA VAL A 42 -1.94 0.44 -0.56
C VAL A 42 -2.88 0.92 0.54
N VAL A 43 -3.72 1.89 0.19
CA VAL A 43 -4.75 2.42 1.09
C VAL A 43 -6.01 1.59 0.91
N TYR A 44 -6.51 1.04 2.01
CA TYR A 44 -7.65 0.16 1.98
C TYR A 44 -8.56 0.36 3.19
N GLU A 45 -9.81 -0.06 3.03
CA GLU A 45 -10.79 -0.14 4.12
C GLU A 45 -11.08 -1.61 4.40
N LYS A 46 -11.19 -1.96 5.68
CA LYS A 46 -11.56 -3.31 6.09
C LYS A 46 -13.07 -3.34 6.35
N GLN A 47 -13.79 -4.11 5.54
CA GLN A 47 -15.22 -4.34 5.72
C GLN A 47 -15.44 -5.83 5.97
N ASN A 48 -15.79 -6.20 7.21
CA ASN A 48 -15.93 -7.59 7.64
C ASN A 48 -14.67 -8.43 7.32
N HIS A 49 -14.78 -9.36 6.38
CA HIS A 49 -13.71 -10.26 5.94
C HIS A 49 -13.06 -9.82 4.61
N THR A 50 -13.43 -8.64 4.08
CA THR A 50 -12.97 -8.15 2.78
C THR A 50 -12.13 -6.88 2.96
N LYS A 51 -10.99 -6.80 2.27
CA LYS A 51 -10.18 -5.58 2.14
C LYS A 51 -10.55 -4.88 0.83
N ILE A 52 -11.08 -3.67 0.90
CA ILE A 52 -11.44 -2.86 -0.27
C ILE A 52 -10.31 -1.87 -0.53
N VAL A 53 -9.60 -2.04 -1.64
CA VAL A 53 -8.50 -1.15 -2.04
C VAL A 53 -9.08 0.13 -2.61
N ILE A 54 -8.75 1.26 -1.98
CA ILE A 54 -9.23 2.60 -2.38
C ILE A 54 -8.22 3.27 -3.30
N THR A 55 -6.93 3.21 -2.96
CA THR A 55 -5.87 3.86 -3.75
C THR A 55 -4.56 3.10 -3.61
N VAL A 56 -3.85 2.98 -4.73
CA VAL A 56 -2.51 2.39 -4.81
C VAL A 56 -1.57 3.39 -5.46
N TYR A 57 -0.44 3.67 -4.84
CA TYR A 57 0.56 4.57 -5.40
C TYR A 57 1.96 4.24 -4.90
N LYS A 58 2.96 4.49 -5.76
CA LYS A 58 4.38 4.50 -5.38
C LYS A 58 4.76 5.88 -4.87
N ALA A 59 5.51 5.91 -3.78
CA ALA A 59 6.11 7.12 -3.24
C ALA A 59 7.63 6.96 -3.15
N ARG A 60 8.39 8.05 -3.30
CA ARG A 60 9.84 7.99 -3.05
C ARG A 60 10.10 7.71 -1.57
N ARG A 61 11.00 6.77 -1.31
CA ARG A 61 11.35 6.31 0.04
C ARG A 61 11.91 7.45 0.91
N GLU A 62 12.63 8.39 0.32
CA GLU A 62 13.21 9.59 0.96
C GLU A 62 12.20 10.45 1.74
N ARG A 63 10.90 10.40 1.40
CA ARG A 63 9.86 11.18 2.09
C ARG A 63 9.24 10.45 3.30
N TYR A 64 9.52 9.15 3.44
CA TYR A 64 8.86 8.26 4.42
C TYR A 64 9.86 7.45 5.27
N GLU A 65 11.16 7.57 5.02
CA GLU A 65 12.18 7.21 5.99
C GLU A 65 12.28 8.30 7.05
N VAL A 66 11.80 7.97 8.25
CA VAL A 66 12.21 8.62 9.50
C VAL A 66 13.25 7.72 10.14
#